data_AF-A0A3N5S0S2-F1
#
_entry.id   AF-A0A3N5S0S2-F1
#
_cell.length_a   1.000
_cell.length_b   1.000
_cell.length_c   1.000
_cell.angle_alpha   90.00
_cell.angle_beta   90.00
_cell.angle_gamma   90.00
#
_symmetry.space_group_name_H-M   'P 1'
#
loop_
_entity.id
_entity.type
_entity.pdbx_description
1 polymer ?
#
loop_
_entity_poly.entity_id
_entity_poly.type
_entity_poly.pdbx_seq_one_letter_code
_entity_poly.pdbx_strand_id
1 'polypeptide(L)' 'MNILAVILAGGKGERLYPLTRDRAKPGVPFAANYRIIDFTLSNCANSGLRKIVL' A
#
# COMPACT_ATOMS: atom_id res chain seq x y z
N MET A 1 5.66 19.51 -9.98
CA MET A 1 4.34 18.89 -10.26
C MET A 1 3.44 19.06 -9.06
N ASN A 2 2.23 19.57 -9.25
CA ASN A 2 1.21 19.66 -8.20
C ASN A 2 0.13 18.59 -8.43
N ILE A 3 0.46 17.33 -8.14
CA ILE A 3 -0.42 16.18 -8.33
C ILE A 3 -0.62 15.50 -6.98
N LEU A 4 -1.87 15.20 -6.64
CA LEU A 4 -2.24 14.37 -5.50
C LEU A 4 -2.42 12.92 -5.97
N ALA A 5 -1.63 12.01 -5.41
CA ALA A 5 -1.82 10.58 -5.59
C ALA A 5 -2.79 10.05 -4.53
N VAL A 6 -3.83 9.35 -4.96
CA VAL A 6 -4.83 8.71 -4.09
C VAL A 6 -4.63 7.20 -4.19
N ILE A 7 -4.27 6.54 -3.09
CA ILE A 7 -4.06 5.09 -3.04
C ILE A 7 -5.28 4.47 -2.38
N LEU A 8 -6.05 3.65 -3.11
CA LEU A 8 -7.21 2.96 -2.55
C LEU A 8 -6.77 1.74 -1.74
N ALA A 9 -6.46 1.96 -0.45
CA ALA A 9 -5.91 0.96 0.46
C ALA A 9 -6.99 0.13 1.22
N GLY A 10 -8.26 0.19 0.80
CA GLY A 10 -9.40 -0.43 1.48
C GLY A 10 -9.75 -1.86 1.04
N GLY A 11 -10.66 -2.49 1.78
CA GLY A 11 -11.23 -3.82 1.50
C GLY A 11 -11.05 -4.81 2.65
N LYS A 12 -11.97 -5.78 2.75
CA LYS A 12 -12.07 -6.71 3.89
C LYS A 12 -10.94 -7.74 4.00
N GLY A 13 -10.14 -7.92 2.95
CA GLY A 13 -8.93 -8.74 2.99
C GLY A 13 -9.17 -10.26 3.12
N GLU A 14 -10.39 -10.76 2.91
CA GLU A 14 -10.79 -12.15 3.20
C GLU A 14 -9.95 -13.21 2.46
N ARG A 15 -9.55 -12.93 1.21
CA ARG A 15 -8.79 -13.87 0.38
C ARG A 15 -7.37 -14.16 0.88
N LEU A 16 -6.84 -13.34 1.77
CA LEU A 16 -5.50 -13.50 2.36
C LEU A 16 -5.55 -13.88 3.84
N TYR A 17 -6.72 -14.25 4.37
CA TYR A 17 -6.78 -14.81 5.72
C TYR A 17 -5.87 -16.06 5.81
N PRO A 18 -5.08 -16.24 6.88
CA PRO A 18 -5.06 -15.49 8.14
C PRO A 18 -4.14 -14.26 8.17
N LEU A 19 -3.43 -13.94 7.08
CA LEU A 19 -2.46 -12.85 7.04
C LEU A 19 -3.08 -11.46 7.26
N THR A 20 -4.39 -11.34 7.00
CA THR A 20 -5.21 -10.14 7.16
C THR A 20 -6.05 -10.11 8.44
N ARG A 21 -5.81 -11.02 9.40
CA ARG A 21 -6.56 -11.07 10.67
C ARG A 21 -6.48 -9.75 11.43
N ASP A 22 -5.26 -9.25 11.63
CA ASP A 22 -4.98 -8.08 12.47
C ASP A 22 -4.47 -6.87 11.67
N ARG A 23 -4.53 -6.94 10.34
CA ARG A 23 -4.01 -5.90 9.44
C ARG A 23 -4.78 -5.85 8.13
N ALA A 24 -4.91 -4.65 7.58
CA ALA A 24 -5.43 -4.48 6.24
C ALA A 24 -4.50 -5.18 5.21
N LYS A 25 -5.08 -5.62 4.08
CA LYS A 25 -4.33 -6.25 2.98
C LYS A 25 -3.04 -5.49 2.58
N PRO A 26 -3.03 -4.15 2.46
CA PRO A 26 -1.81 -3.43 2.09
C PRO A 26 -0.69 -3.52 3.15
N GLY A 27 -1.03 -3.80 4.41
CA GLY A 27 -0.07 -3.97 5.50
C GLY A 27 0.52 -5.38 5.61
N VAL A 28 0.12 -6.32 4.76
CA VAL A 28 0.65 -7.69 4.77
C VAL A 28 2.14 -7.67 4.36
N PRO A 29 3.03 -8.32 5.14
CA PRO A 29 4.44 -8.47 4.79
C PRO A 29 4.61 -9.18 3.44
N PHE A 30 5.54 -8.69 2.63
CA PHE A 30 5.88 -9.23 1.33
C PHE A 30 7.37 -9.03 1.05
N ALA A 31 8.00 -9.97 0.34
CA ALA A 31 9.42 -9.89 -0.02
C ALA A 31 10.36 -9.57 1.17
N ALA A 32 10.23 -10.34 2.26
CA ALA A 32 10.95 -10.19 3.53
C ALA A 32 10.66 -8.88 4.28
N ASN A 33 11.30 -7.78 3.89
CA ASN A 33 11.33 -6.54 4.68
C ASN A 33 10.29 -5.50 4.23
N TYR A 34 9.44 -5.83 3.25
CA TYR A 34 8.46 -4.89 2.71
C TYR A 34 7.03 -5.29 3.10
N ARG A 35 6.11 -4.37 2.85
CA ARG A 35 4.66 -4.58 2.84
C ARG A 35 4.16 -4.37 1.42
N ILE A 36 2.98 -4.93 1.12
CA ILE A 36 2.35 -4.76 -0.19
C ILE A 36 2.23 -3.28 -0.59
N ILE A 37 1.90 -2.39 0.35
CA ILE A 37 1.76 -0.94 0.08
C ILE A 37 3.07 -0.25 -0.32
N ASP A 38 4.22 -0.78 0.09
CA ASP A 38 5.51 -0.12 -0.13
C ASP A 38 5.85 -0.01 -1.62
N PHE A 39 5.37 -0.93 -2.44
CA PHE A 39 5.53 -0.89 -3.90
C PHE A 39 4.82 0.30 -4.52
N THR A 40 3.57 0.57 -4.11
CA THR A 40 2.79 1.70 -4.62
C THR A 40 3.37 3.03 -4.13
N LEU A 41 3.79 3.09 -2.87
CA LEU A 41 4.46 4.28 -2.31
C LEU A 41 5.80 4.55 -3.01
N SER A 42 6.60 3.51 -3.26
CA SER A 42 7.87 3.61 -3.98
C SER A 42 7.67 4.07 -5.42
N ASN A 43 6.64 3.58 -6.11
CA ASN A 43 6.29 4.04 -7.45
C ASN A 43 5.92 5.52 -7.47
N CYS A 44 5.09 5.97 -6.52
CA CYS A 44 4.76 7.39 -6.36
C CYS A 44 6.03 8.20 -6.11
N ALA A 45 6.88 7.74 -5.20
CA ALA A 45 8.11 8.41 -4.83
C ALA A 45 9.11 8.52 -6.01
N ASN A 46 9.32 7.45 -6.77
CA ASN A 46 10.22 7.41 -7.92
C ASN A 46 9.67 8.25 -9.10
N SER A 47 8.35 8.44 -9.15
CA SER A 47 7.68 9.31 -10.14
C SER A 47 7.58 10.78 -9.71
N GLY A 48 8.19 11.16 -8.57
CA GLY A 48 8.11 12.53 -8.04
C GLY A 48 6.73 12.92 -7.47
N LEU A 49 5.83 11.95 -7.25
CA LEU A 49 4.52 12.15 -6.63
C LEU A 49 4.68 12.14 -5.11
N ARG A 50 4.89 13.33 -4.52
CA ARG A 50 5.16 13.50 -3.08
C ARG A 50 3.91 13.77 -2.23
N LYS A 51 2.79 14.14 -2.85
CA LYS A 51 1.51 14.36 -2.16
C LYS A 51 0.68 13.09 -2.29
N ILE A 52 0.52 12.35 -1.20
CA ILE A 52 -0.13 11.04 -1.18
C ILE A 52 -1.20 11.02 -0.09
N VAL A 53 -2.37 10.48 -0.41
CA VAL A 53 -3.43 10.15 0.54
C VAL A 53 -3.81 8.67 0.37
N LEU A 54 -4.15 8.01 1.47
CA LEU A 54 -4.52 6.58 1.55
C LEU A 54 -6.03 6.41 1.77
#